data_AF-A0AAW2PMJ3-F1
#
_entry.id   AF-A0AAW2PMJ3-F1
#
_cell.length_a   1.000
_cell.length_b   1.000
_cell.length_c   1.000
_cell.angle_alpha   90.00
_cell.angle_beta   90.00
_cell.angle_gamma   90.00
#
_symmetry.space_group_name_H-M   'P 1'
#
loop_
_entity.id
_entity.type
_entity.pdbx_description
1 polymer ?
#
loop_
_entity_poly.entity_id
_entity_poly.type
_entity_poly.pdbx_seq_one_letter_code
_entity_poly.pdbx_strand_id
1 'polypeptide(L)'
;MELNAIQDSFERVAKKQKLSYSKSQELIHQVGHEIEQALASIQSHSDSAISVDPKTVLTELKVKLQIVGSHNHLEGPQRDLNMSLSKHQKLLEKMLYPDISNTYRNVDFDPHIVNQIIISHFYREGLFDIADCLLQEASEPEAISLRLQFQEIHQILKALKSRNLEPAVNWVSTNQERLKESGSNLELKLHKLHFVDILQNRSRADALKYARTYPSLGFLSYERDTKTHG
;
A
#
# COMPACT_ATOMS: atom_id res chain seq x y z
N MET A 1 -23.81 -3.46 9.53
CA MET A 1 -24.05 -2.95 10.90
C MET A 1 -22.74 -2.53 11.57
N GLU A 2 -21.68 -3.33 11.48
CA GLU A 2 -20.40 -3.02 12.15
C GLU A 2 -19.60 -1.87 11.50
N LEU A 3 -19.68 -1.65 10.18
CA LEU A 3 -19.02 -0.52 9.51
C LEU A 3 -19.53 0.85 10.00
N ASN A 4 -20.84 0.98 10.21
CA ASN A 4 -21.46 2.20 10.76
C ASN A 4 -21.00 2.46 12.19
N ALA A 5 -20.78 1.42 12.99
CA ALA A 5 -20.26 1.56 14.35
C ALA A 5 -18.81 2.08 14.38
N ILE A 6 -17.98 1.70 13.39
CA ILE A 6 -16.63 2.24 13.23
C ILE A 6 -16.71 3.72 12.87
N GLN A 7 -17.54 4.08 11.89
CA GLN A 7 -17.75 5.46 11.48
C GLN A 7 -18.23 6.33 12.65
N ASP A 8 -19.23 5.88 13.40
CA ASP A 8 -19.74 6.57 14.59
C ASP A 8 -18.66 6.74 15.67
N SER A 9 -17.82 5.72 15.87
CA SER A 9 -16.73 5.79 16.86
C SER A 9 -15.63 6.77 16.42
N PHE A 10 -15.31 6.82 15.13
CA PHE A 10 -14.37 7.78 14.55
C PHE A 10 -14.90 9.20 14.68
N GLU A 11 -16.16 9.45 14.35
CA GLU A 11 -16.79 10.77 14.51
C GLU A 11 -16.78 11.24 15.97
N ARG A 12 -17.01 10.33 16.94
CA ARG A 12 -16.90 10.66 18.36
C ARG A 12 -15.48 11.04 18.76
N VAL A 13 -14.46 10.35 18.24
CA VAL A 13 -13.04 10.69 18.48
C VAL A 13 -12.72 12.06 17.88
N ALA A 14 -13.11 12.31 16.63
CA ALA A 14 -12.89 13.58 15.95
C ALA A 14 -13.56 14.77 16.67
N LYS A 15 -14.80 14.60 17.12
CA LYS A 15 -15.51 15.62 17.92
C LYS A 15 -14.80 15.92 19.24
N LYS A 16 -14.37 14.89 19.97
CA LYS A 16 -13.64 15.03 21.24
C LYS A 16 -12.24 15.63 21.06
N GLN A 17 -11.55 15.31 19.97
CA GLN A 17 -10.27 15.93 19.60
C GLN A 17 -10.43 17.42 19.36
N LYS A 18 -11.44 17.82 18.58
CA LYS A 18 -11.75 19.23 18.34
C LYS A 18 -12.06 19.98 19.63
N LEU A 19 -12.85 19.37 20.53
CA LEU A 19 -13.18 19.94 21.84
C LEU A 19 -11.94 20.11 22.73
N SER A 20 -11.11 19.08 22.85
CA SER A 20 -9.88 19.11 23.66
C SER A 20 -8.90 20.15 23.13
N TYR A 21 -8.75 20.26 21.80
CA TYR A 21 -7.93 21.28 21.16
C TYR A 21 -8.46 22.69 21.43
N SER A 22 -9.76 22.91 21.24
CA SER A 22 -10.41 24.19 21.53
C SER A 22 -10.22 24.62 22.98
N LYS A 23 -10.36 23.70 23.94
CA LYS A 23 -10.19 23.99 25.36
C LYS A 23 -8.73 24.30 25.70
N SER A 24 -7.79 23.59 25.07
CA SER A 24 -6.37 23.85 25.24
C SER A 24 -5.97 25.22 24.70
N GLN A 25 -6.49 25.61 23.53
CA GLN A 25 -6.26 26.94 22.97
C GLN A 25 -6.84 28.05 23.86
N GLU A 26 -8.08 27.88 24.37
CA GLU A 26 -8.70 28.86 25.27
C GLU A 26 -7.84 29.11 26.52
N LEU A 27 -7.28 28.04 27.11
CA LEU A 27 -6.38 28.16 28.25
C LEU A 27 -5.06 28.84 27.89
N ILE A 28 -4.47 28.52 26.73
CA ILE A 28 -3.26 29.21 26.24
C ILE A 28 -3.53 30.71 26.05
N HIS A 29 -4.68 31.07 25.46
CA HIS A 29 -5.08 32.46 25.28
C HIS A 29 -5.34 33.16 26.62
N GLN A 30 -5.97 32.50 27.58
CA GLN A 30 -6.22 33.08 28.91
C GLN A 30 -4.91 33.30 29.68
N VAL A 31 -3.98 32.34 29.62
CA VAL A 31 -2.62 32.52 30.17
C VAL A 31 -1.90 33.69 29.50
N GLY A 32 -1.97 33.79 28.16
CA GLY A 32 -1.39 34.90 27.42
C GLY A 32 -1.97 36.25 27.83
N HIS A 33 -3.29 36.35 27.94
CA HIS A 33 -3.99 37.57 28.37
C HIS A 33 -3.61 38.00 29.78
N GLU A 34 -3.54 37.07 30.74
CA GLU A 34 -3.11 37.40 32.12
C GLU A 34 -1.67 37.90 32.17
N ILE A 35 -0.78 37.34 31.34
CA ILE A 35 0.61 37.82 31.21
C ILE A 35 0.66 39.22 30.59
N GLU A 36 -0.09 39.46 29.51
CA GLU A 36 -0.17 40.77 28.85
C GLU A 36 -0.76 41.84 29.78
N GLN A 37 -1.81 41.50 30.54
CA GLN A 37 -2.43 42.40 31.50
C GLN A 37 -1.46 42.78 32.63
N ALA A 38 -0.72 41.81 33.18
CA ALA A 38 0.29 42.09 34.18
C ALA A 38 1.43 42.97 33.63
N LEU A 39 1.85 42.75 32.38
CA LEU A 39 2.84 43.60 31.71
C LEU A 39 2.32 45.05 31.53
N ALA A 40 1.07 45.22 31.10
CA ALA A 40 0.46 46.54 30.93
C ALA A 40 0.29 47.28 32.27
N SER A 41 -0.04 46.57 33.35
CA SER A 41 -0.09 47.14 34.71
C SER A 41 1.29 47.61 35.20
N ILE A 42 2.37 46.90 34.85
CA ILE A 42 3.74 47.31 35.19
C ILE A 42 4.19 48.53 34.36
N GLN A 43 3.86 48.57 33.06
CA GLN A 43 4.30 49.64 32.16
C GLN A 43 3.56 50.97 32.39
N SER A 44 2.24 50.93 32.56
CA SER A 44 1.40 52.14 32.77
C SER A 44 1.69 52.89 34.08
N HIS A 45 2.35 52.25 35.04
CA HIS A 45 2.63 52.80 36.36
C HIS A 45 4.10 53.25 36.53
N SER A 46 4.91 53.17 35.47
CA SER A 46 6.27 53.71 35.45
C SER A 46 6.34 55.24 35.23
N ASP A 47 5.27 55.85 34.71
CA ASP A 47 5.20 57.28 34.34
C ASP A 47 4.47 58.17 35.37
N SER A 48 3.90 57.63 36.45
CA SER A 48 3.19 58.42 37.47
C SER A 48 3.66 58.06 38.87
N ALA A 49 3.93 59.08 39.70
CA ALA A 49 4.69 59.03 40.95
C ALA A 49 4.04 58.29 42.14
N ILE A 50 3.26 57.24 41.90
CA ILE A 50 2.68 56.37 42.92
C ILE A 50 3.15 54.93 42.67
N SER A 51 4.24 54.57 43.35
CA SER A 51 4.90 53.26 43.27
C SER A 51 4.03 52.17 43.88
N VAL A 52 3.32 51.39 43.06
CA VAL A 52 2.88 50.04 43.44
C VAL A 52 4.08 49.09 43.24
N ASP A 53 4.47 48.37 44.29
CA ASP A 53 5.61 47.44 44.25
C ASP A 53 5.39 46.35 43.18
N PRO A 54 6.24 46.22 42.15
CA PRO A 54 6.13 45.20 41.10
C PRO A 54 5.98 43.77 41.65
N LYS A 55 6.42 43.52 42.88
CA LYS A 55 6.23 42.23 43.56
C LYS A 55 4.77 41.89 43.82
N THR A 56 3.88 42.85 44.09
CA THR A 56 2.46 42.56 44.35
C THR A 56 1.75 42.10 43.07
N VAL A 57 2.02 42.75 41.95
CA VAL A 57 1.53 42.37 40.62
C VAL A 57 2.03 40.97 40.22
N LEU A 58 3.30 40.66 40.49
CA LEU A 58 3.86 39.33 40.25
C LEU A 58 3.25 38.25 41.15
N THR A 59 2.96 38.56 42.42
CA THR A 59 2.27 37.61 43.31
C THR A 59 0.82 37.37 42.88
N GLU A 60 0.12 38.40 42.39
CA GLU A 60 -1.24 38.27 41.86
C GLU A 60 -1.26 37.45 40.57
N LEU A 61 -0.33 37.73 39.63
CA LEU A 61 -0.15 36.94 38.41
C LEU A 61 0.16 35.48 38.74
N LYS A 62 1.05 35.23 39.72
CA LYS A 62 1.37 33.86 40.16
C LYS A 62 0.13 33.12 40.66
N VAL A 63 -0.72 33.77 41.46
CA VAL A 63 -1.96 33.17 41.97
C VAL A 63 -2.94 32.89 40.83
N LYS A 64 -3.13 33.84 39.90
CA LYS A 64 -4.02 33.66 38.74
C LYS A 64 -3.54 32.54 37.80
N LEU A 65 -2.24 32.49 37.51
CA LEU A 65 -1.64 31.40 36.72
C LEU A 65 -1.73 30.05 37.43
N GLN A 66 -1.70 30.01 38.76
CA GLN A 66 -1.83 28.77 39.52
C GLN A 66 -3.28 28.25 39.54
N ILE A 67 -4.26 29.15 39.45
CA ILE A 67 -5.68 28.82 39.27
C ILE A 67 -5.94 28.32 37.84
N VAL A 68 -5.46 29.05 36.83
CA VAL A 68 -5.63 28.70 35.40
C VAL A 68 -4.82 27.46 35.02
N GLY A 69 -3.65 27.28 35.61
CA GLY A 69 -2.75 26.13 35.42
C GLY A 69 -3.10 24.89 36.24
N SER A 70 -4.23 24.89 36.97
CA SER A 70 -4.71 23.69 37.64
C SER A 70 -4.98 22.59 36.59
N HIS A 71 -4.14 21.55 36.62
CA HIS A 71 -4.10 20.44 35.66
C HIS A 71 -5.48 19.82 35.35
N ASN A 72 -6.41 19.93 36.29
CA ASN A 72 -7.79 19.42 36.19
C ASN A 72 -8.56 19.94 34.96
N HIS A 73 -8.26 21.15 34.47
CA HIS A 73 -8.99 21.75 33.34
C HIS A 73 -8.66 21.11 31.97
N LEU A 74 -7.46 20.54 31.83
CA LEU A 74 -7.00 19.84 30.62
C LEU A 74 -7.14 18.33 30.73
N GLU A 75 -6.98 17.79 31.95
CA GLU A 75 -6.95 16.35 32.19
C GLU A 75 -8.28 15.66 31.86
N GLY A 76 -9.43 16.29 32.16
CA GLY A 76 -10.76 15.73 31.85
C GLY A 76 -10.97 15.51 30.35
N PRO A 77 -10.91 16.57 29.51
CA PRO A 77 -11.07 16.46 28.06
C PRO A 77 -10.04 15.51 27.41
N GLN A 78 -8.79 15.51 27.91
CA GLN A 78 -7.74 14.64 27.40
C GLN A 78 -7.97 13.16 27.77
N ARG A 79 -8.42 12.87 29.00
CA ARG A 79 -8.79 11.53 29.44
C ARG A 79 -9.97 10.98 28.64
N ASP A 80 -10.98 11.80 28.39
CA ASP A 80 -12.14 11.43 27.60
C ASP A 80 -11.82 11.14 26.13
N LEU A 81 -10.86 11.88 25.56
CA LEU A 81 -10.32 11.63 24.23
C LEU A 81 -9.59 10.29 24.17
N ASN A 82 -8.65 10.06 25.09
CA ASN A 82 -7.86 8.83 25.15
C ASN A 82 -8.76 7.59 25.33
N MET A 83 -9.80 7.69 26.16
CA MET A 83 -10.77 6.62 26.34
C MET A 83 -11.57 6.34 25.06
N SER A 84 -11.98 7.38 24.32
CA SER A 84 -12.67 7.20 23.04
C SER A 84 -11.75 6.64 21.95
N LEU A 85 -10.49 7.07 21.90
CA LEU A 85 -9.47 6.56 20.99
C LEU A 85 -9.19 5.07 21.24
N SER A 86 -9.03 4.68 22.51
CA SER A 86 -8.83 3.29 22.91
C SER A 86 -10.01 2.39 22.50
N LYS A 87 -11.24 2.89 22.58
CA LYS A 87 -12.44 2.16 22.13
C LYS A 87 -12.47 2.01 20.61
N HIS A 88 -12.11 3.06 19.86
CA HIS A 88 -12.02 3.01 18.40
C HIS A 88 -10.94 2.03 17.93
N GLN A 89 -9.77 2.02 18.58
CA GLN A 89 -8.69 1.07 18.30
C GLN A 89 -9.14 -0.38 18.48
N LYS A 90 -9.82 -0.71 19.59
CA LYS A 90 -10.36 -2.07 19.82
C LYS A 90 -11.37 -2.49 18.75
N LEU A 91 -12.21 -1.56 18.29
CA LEU A 91 -13.16 -1.82 17.21
C LEU A 91 -12.44 -2.06 15.87
N LEU A 92 -11.40 -1.28 15.57
CA LEU A 92 -10.53 -1.49 14.41
C LEU A 92 -9.85 -2.86 14.45
N GLU A 93 -9.27 -3.24 15.59
CA GLU A 93 -8.60 -4.54 15.77
C GLU A 93 -9.56 -5.71 15.50
N LYS A 94 -10.80 -5.65 15.99
CA LYS A 94 -11.83 -6.66 15.73
C LYS A 94 -12.21 -6.79 14.25
N MET A 95 -12.11 -5.69 13.49
CA MET A 95 -12.63 -5.60 12.11
C MET A 95 -11.55 -5.79 11.04
N LEU A 96 -10.31 -5.37 11.31
CA LEU A 96 -9.18 -5.58 10.39
C LEU A 96 -8.54 -6.97 10.55
N TYR A 97 -8.72 -7.61 11.71
CA TYR A 97 -8.31 -8.99 11.93
C TYR A 97 -9.50 -9.90 12.26
N PRO A 98 -10.53 -10.02 11.40
CA PRO A 98 -11.41 -11.18 11.50
C PRO A 98 -10.54 -12.39 11.22
N ASP A 99 -10.41 -13.28 12.20
CA ASP A 99 -9.80 -14.59 12.00
C ASP A 99 -10.38 -15.22 10.73
N ILE A 100 -9.53 -15.44 9.72
CA ILE A 100 -9.93 -16.00 8.42
C ILE A 100 -10.64 -17.34 8.63
N SER A 101 -10.32 -18.05 9.71
CA SER A 101 -10.98 -19.28 10.14
C SER A 101 -12.48 -19.11 10.39
N ASN A 102 -12.95 -17.92 10.78
CA ASN A 102 -14.38 -17.62 10.96
C ASN A 102 -15.11 -17.25 9.65
N THR A 103 -14.37 -17.02 8.56
CA THR A 103 -14.95 -16.82 7.22
C THR A 103 -15.21 -18.13 6.48
N TYR A 104 -14.74 -19.25 7.04
CA TYR A 104 -15.15 -20.59 6.62
C TYR A 104 -16.64 -20.78 6.91
N ARG A 105 -17.48 -20.36 5.97
CA ARG A 105 -18.79 -20.98 5.80
C ARG A 105 -18.50 -22.43 5.39
N ASN A 106 -19.25 -23.40 5.91
CA ASN A 106 -19.21 -24.78 5.41
C ASN A 106 -19.52 -24.77 3.91
N VAL A 107 -18.49 -24.61 3.09
CA VAL A 107 -18.54 -24.79 1.65
C VAL A 107 -18.30 -26.27 1.46
N ASP A 108 -19.32 -26.97 1.00
CA ASP A 108 -19.14 -28.32 0.49
C ASP A 108 -18.27 -28.20 -0.76
N PHE A 109 -17.03 -28.63 -0.67
CA PHE A 109 -16.11 -28.60 -1.79
C PHE A 109 -16.35 -29.86 -2.62
N ASP A 110 -16.72 -29.67 -3.89
CA ASP A 110 -16.75 -30.77 -4.84
C ASP A 110 -15.34 -31.37 -4.94
N PRO A 111 -15.15 -32.65 -4.54
CA PRO A 111 -13.85 -33.30 -4.58
C PRO A 111 -13.24 -33.30 -5.99
N HIS A 112 -14.06 -33.38 -7.03
CA HIS A 112 -13.61 -33.37 -8.43
C HIS A 112 -12.97 -32.02 -8.79
N ILE A 113 -13.66 -30.91 -8.47
CA ILE A 113 -13.14 -29.56 -8.70
C ILE A 113 -11.85 -29.32 -7.93
N VAL A 114 -11.79 -29.76 -6.66
CA VAL A 114 -10.58 -29.62 -5.84
C VAL A 114 -9.42 -30.40 -6.46
N ASN A 115 -9.65 -31.64 -6.88
CA ASN A 115 -8.62 -32.47 -7.52
C ASN A 115 -8.14 -31.84 -8.83
N GLN A 116 -9.05 -31.31 -9.66
CA GLN A 116 -8.69 -30.60 -10.89
C GLN A 116 -7.84 -29.35 -10.62
N ILE A 117 -8.17 -28.58 -9.58
CA ILE A 117 -7.39 -27.40 -9.18
C ILE A 117 -6.00 -27.82 -8.72
N ILE A 118 -5.89 -28.86 -7.90
CA ILE A 118 -4.61 -29.38 -7.39
C ILE A 118 -3.74 -29.89 -8.55
N ILE A 119 -4.30 -30.70 -9.45
CA ILE A 119 -3.59 -31.21 -10.64
C ILE A 119 -3.11 -30.04 -11.53
N SER A 120 -4.01 -29.08 -11.80
CA SER A 120 -3.68 -27.88 -12.57
C SER A 120 -2.58 -27.04 -11.92
N HIS A 121 -2.55 -26.99 -10.59
CA HIS A 121 -1.49 -26.33 -9.84
C HIS A 121 -0.15 -27.04 -10.01
N PHE A 122 -0.09 -28.37 -9.92
CA PHE A 122 1.14 -29.11 -10.14
C PHE A 122 1.70 -28.96 -11.56
N TYR A 123 0.83 -28.94 -12.58
CA TYR A 123 1.28 -28.61 -13.94
C TYR A 123 1.85 -27.20 -14.06
N ARG A 124 1.25 -26.20 -13.39
CA ARG A 124 1.77 -24.83 -13.35
C ARG A 124 3.17 -24.77 -12.73
N GLU A 125 3.40 -25.50 -11.65
CA GLU A 125 4.71 -25.57 -10.99
C GLU A 125 5.74 -26.40 -11.76
N GLY A 126 5.30 -27.18 -12.76
CA GLY A 126 6.17 -28.04 -13.57
C GLY A 126 6.45 -29.40 -12.93
N LEU A 127 5.67 -29.78 -11.93
CA LEU A 127 5.71 -31.07 -11.26
C LEU A 127 4.84 -32.08 -12.02
N PHE A 128 5.21 -32.35 -13.27
CA PHE A 128 4.41 -33.17 -14.20
C PHE A 128 4.24 -34.60 -13.72
N ASP A 129 5.27 -35.23 -13.15
CA ASP A 129 5.19 -36.61 -12.66
C ASP A 129 4.15 -36.76 -11.54
N ILE A 130 4.13 -35.81 -10.60
CA ILE A 130 3.18 -35.78 -9.48
C ILE A 130 1.76 -35.51 -9.99
N ALA A 131 1.62 -34.55 -10.92
CA ALA A 131 0.34 -34.24 -11.53
C ALA A 131 -0.23 -35.42 -12.33
N ASP A 132 0.61 -36.13 -13.07
CA ASP A 132 0.22 -37.31 -13.86
C ASP A 132 -0.19 -38.47 -12.94
N CYS A 133 0.50 -38.68 -11.81
CA CYS A 133 0.08 -39.65 -10.79
C CYS A 133 -1.30 -39.29 -10.18
N LEU A 134 -1.49 -38.05 -9.74
CA LEU A 134 -2.76 -37.58 -9.17
C LEU A 134 -3.90 -37.65 -10.18
N LEU A 135 -3.61 -37.36 -11.44
CA LEU A 135 -4.57 -37.48 -12.54
C LEU A 135 -5.07 -38.92 -12.70
N GLN A 136 -4.16 -39.90 -12.65
CA GLN A 136 -4.50 -41.31 -12.74
C GLN A 136 -5.29 -41.80 -11.52
N GLU A 137 -4.91 -41.35 -10.33
CA GLU A 137 -5.58 -41.72 -9.07
C GLU A 137 -6.98 -41.10 -8.95
N ALA A 138 -7.12 -39.82 -9.31
CA ALA A 138 -8.37 -39.08 -9.20
C ALA A 138 -9.33 -39.32 -10.39
N SER A 139 -8.86 -39.90 -11.50
CA SER A 139 -9.65 -40.13 -12.72
C SER A 139 -10.28 -38.85 -13.32
N GLU A 140 -9.50 -37.76 -13.39
CA GLU A 140 -9.94 -36.42 -13.80
C GLU A 140 -9.44 -35.99 -15.20
N PRO A 141 -9.99 -36.48 -16.31
CA PRO A 141 -9.43 -36.25 -17.65
C PRO A 141 -9.45 -34.79 -18.11
N GLU A 142 -10.30 -33.95 -17.52
CA GLU A 142 -10.48 -32.54 -17.91
C GLU A 142 -9.22 -31.69 -17.68
N ALA A 143 -8.40 -32.06 -16.69
CA ALA A 143 -7.14 -31.38 -16.36
C ALA A 143 -6.02 -31.62 -17.40
N ILE A 144 -6.18 -32.59 -18.31
CA ILE A 144 -5.15 -32.94 -19.32
C ILE A 144 -4.97 -31.83 -20.35
N SER A 145 -6.02 -31.07 -20.65
CA SER A 145 -6.03 -30.03 -21.68
C SER A 145 -4.94 -28.96 -21.48
N LEU A 146 -4.57 -28.68 -20.22
CA LEU A 146 -3.55 -27.70 -19.86
C LEU A 146 -2.15 -28.29 -19.74
N ARG A 147 -2.01 -29.61 -19.61
CA ARG A 147 -0.72 -30.30 -19.42
C ARG A 147 0.28 -29.94 -20.52
N LEU A 148 -0.13 -30.06 -21.79
CA LEU A 148 0.75 -29.78 -22.94
C LEU A 148 1.17 -28.31 -23.00
N GLN A 149 0.26 -27.38 -22.67
CA GLN A 149 0.55 -25.95 -22.66
C GLN A 149 1.58 -25.61 -21.57
N PHE A 150 1.42 -26.17 -20.37
CA PHE A 150 2.41 -25.97 -19.31
C PHE A 150 3.73 -26.67 -19.62
N GLN A 151 3.71 -27.83 -20.26
CA GLN A 151 4.92 -28.53 -20.69
C GLN A 151 5.74 -27.67 -21.68
N GLU A 152 5.08 -27.09 -22.68
CA GLU A 152 5.70 -26.17 -23.64
C GLU A 152 6.31 -24.95 -22.92
N ILE A 153 5.56 -24.31 -22.01
CA ILE A 153 6.03 -23.16 -21.24
C ILE A 153 7.26 -23.53 -20.39
N HIS A 154 7.23 -24.66 -19.69
CA HIS A 154 8.35 -25.10 -18.86
C HIS A 154 9.60 -25.44 -19.69
N GLN A 155 9.43 -26.00 -20.89
CA GLN A 155 10.53 -26.19 -21.83
C GLN A 155 11.15 -24.86 -22.26
N ILE A 156 10.32 -23.87 -22.60
CA ILE A 156 10.77 -22.52 -22.94
C ILE A 156 11.50 -21.88 -21.75
N LEU A 157 10.95 -21.95 -20.54
CA LEU A 157 11.57 -21.41 -19.33
C LEU A 157 12.93 -22.06 -19.04
N LYS A 158 13.05 -23.38 -19.24
CA LYS A 158 14.33 -24.09 -19.10
C LYS A 158 15.36 -23.62 -20.13
N ALA A 159 14.94 -23.43 -21.38
CA ALA A 159 15.82 -22.89 -22.43
C ALA A 159 16.27 -21.47 -22.12
N LEU A 160 15.36 -20.61 -21.64
CA LEU A 160 15.65 -19.24 -21.24
C LEU A 160 16.66 -19.16 -20.09
N LYS A 161 16.57 -20.07 -19.10
CA LYS A 161 17.56 -20.17 -18.01
C LYS A 161 18.96 -20.51 -18.54
N SER A 162 19.05 -21.31 -19.61
CA SER A 162 20.30 -21.61 -20.31
C SER A 162 20.71 -20.55 -21.35
N ARG A 163 20.09 -19.36 -21.33
CA ARG A 163 20.28 -18.27 -22.31
C ARG A 163 19.93 -18.64 -23.75
N ASN A 164 19.20 -19.73 -23.98
CA ASN A 164 18.68 -20.05 -25.29
C ASN A 164 17.31 -19.38 -25.49
N LEU A 165 17.28 -18.35 -26.34
CA LEU A 165 16.10 -17.55 -26.64
C LEU A 165 15.26 -18.10 -27.80
N GLU A 166 15.80 -19.06 -28.56
CA GLU A 166 15.15 -19.57 -29.78
C GLU A 166 13.75 -20.15 -29.52
N PRO A 167 13.52 -21.02 -28.51
CA PRO A 167 12.19 -21.58 -28.29
C PRO A 167 11.15 -20.52 -27.93
N ALA A 168 11.57 -19.49 -27.19
CA ALA A 168 10.70 -18.39 -26.79
C ALA A 168 10.32 -17.50 -27.98
N VAL A 169 11.27 -17.22 -28.89
CA VAL A 169 11.01 -16.44 -30.10
C VAL A 169 10.08 -17.19 -31.04
N ASN A 170 10.32 -18.49 -31.25
CA ASN A 170 9.45 -19.32 -32.09
C ASN A 170 8.02 -19.36 -31.54
N TRP A 171 7.87 -19.56 -30.23
CA TRP A 171 6.56 -19.56 -29.57
C TRP A 171 5.79 -18.24 -29.74
N VAL A 172 6.50 -17.11 -29.60
CA VAL A 172 5.91 -15.78 -29.83
C VAL A 172 5.49 -15.60 -31.29
N SER A 173 6.30 -16.04 -32.25
CA SER A 173 5.95 -15.99 -33.67
C SER A 173 4.70 -16.82 -33.97
N THR A 174 4.56 -18.01 -33.40
CA THR A 174 3.35 -18.84 -33.55
C THR A 174 2.11 -18.24 -32.88
N ASN A 175 2.27 -17.55 -31.75
CA ASN A 175 1.16 -16.99 -30.96
C ASN A 175 0.96 -15.49 -31.17
N GLN A 176 1.53 -14.90 -32.22
CA GLN A 176 1.62 -13.45 -32.38
C GLN A 176 0.26 -12.75 -32.43
N GLU A 177 -0.73 -13.33 -33.12
CA GLU A 177 -2.08 -12.75 -33.23
C GLU A 177 -2.77 -12.66 -31.86
N ARG A 178 -2.72 -13.75 -31.09
CA ARG A 178 -3.26 -13.80 -29.71
C ARG A 178 -2.53 -12.83 -28.77
N LEU A 179 -1.22 -12.64 -28.97
CA LEU A 179 -0.44 -11.69 -28.18
C LEU A 179 -0.79 -10.23 -28.50
N LYS A 180 -1.14 -9.93 -29.76
CA LYS A 180 -1.62 -8.60 -30.17
C LYS A 180 -2.99 -8.29 -29.57
N GLU A 181 -3.92 -9.25 -29.59
CA GLU A 181 -5.25 -9.10 -28.99
C GLU A 181 -5.18 -8.88 -27.47
N SER A 182 -4.26 -9.57 -26.80
CA SER A 182 -4.04 -9.42 -25.34
C SER A 182 -3.21 -8.19 -24.95
N GLY A 183 -2.71 -7.41 -25.92
CA GLY A 183 -1.87 -6.24 -25.68
C GLY A 183 -0.51 -6.58 -25.03
N SER A 184 -0.02 -7.81 -25.22
CA SER A 184 1.17 -8.30 -24.54
C SER A 184 2.46 -7.76 -25.15
N ASN A 185 3.28 -7.11 -24.32
CA ASN A 185 4.62 -6.62 -24.69
C ASN A 185 5.71 -7.71 -24.67
N LEU A 186 5.33 -8.99 -24.68
CA LEU A 186 6.27 -10.11 -24.55
C LEU A 186 7.24 -10.20 -25.73
N GLU A 187 6.74 -10.03 -26.96
CA GLU A 187 7.54 -10.04 -28.19
C GLU A 187 8.68 -9.02 -28.13
N LEU A 188 8.36 -7.79 -27.75
CA LEU A 188 9.36 -6.73 -27.58
C LEU A 188 10.39 -7.07 -26.50
N LYS A 189 9.94 -7.55 -25.33
CA LYS A 189 10.84 -7.89 -24.22
C LYS A 189 11.85 -8.96 -24.64
N LEU A 190 11.41 -9.97 -25.38
CA LEU A 190 12.24 -11.03 -25.93
C LEU A 190 13.26 -10.50 -26.94
N HIS A 191 12.83 -9.68 -27.90
CA HIS A 191 13.76 -9.08 -28.87
C HIS A 191 14.77 -8.14 -28.19
N LYS A 192 14.37 -7.38 -27.16
CA LYS A 192 15.30 -6.55 -26.37
C LYS A 192 16.34 -7.41 -25.65
N LEU A 193 15.91 -8.51 -25.04
CA LEU A 193 16.82 -9.45 -24.38
C LEU A 193 17.79 -10.07 -25.38
N HIS A 194 17.31 -10.46 -26.57
CA HIS A 194 18.16 -11.00 -27.63
C HIS A 194 19.17 -9.98 -28.16
N PHE A 195 18.76 -8.73 -28.33
CA PHE A 195 19.66 -7.64 -28.71
C PHE A 195 20.77 -7.43 -27.66
N VAL A 196 20.42 -7.42 -26.37
CA VAL A 196 21.39 -7.31 -25.28
C VAL A 196 22.34 -8.52 -25.25
N ASP A 197 21.84 -9.74 -25.49
CA ASP A 197 22.67 -10.94 -25.54
C ASP A 197 23.68 -10.90 -26.71
N ILE A 198 23.25 -10.46 -27.90
CA ILE A 198 24.16 -10.25 -29.04
C ILE A 198 25.24 -9.20 -28.71
N LEU A 199 24.88 -8.10 -28.03
CA LEU A 199 25.84 -7.08 -27.63
C LEU A 199 26.88 -7.59 -26.62
N GLN A 200 26.50 -8.53 -25.76
CA GLN A 200 27.40 -9.11 -24.75
C GLN A 200 28.30 -10.21 -25.34
N ASN A 201 27.78 -11.04 -26.25
CA ASN A 201 28.47 -12.24 -26.72
C ASN A 201 29.06 -12.12 -28.14
N ARG A 202 28.68 -11.11 -28.93
CA ARG A 202 29.08 -10.92 -30.33
C ARG A 202 29.48 -9.47 -30.64
N SER A 203 29.48 -9.09 -31.92
CA SER A 203 29.89 -7.76 -32.38
C SER A 203 28.73 -6.74 -32.36
N ARG A 204 29.07 -5.46 -32.20
CA ARG A 204 28.11 -4.35 -32.34
C ARG A 204 27.44 -4.32 -33.72
N ALA A 205 28.12 -4.79 -34.76
CA ALA A 205 27.58 -4.84 -36.12
C ALA A 205 26.43 -5.86 -36.22
N ASP A 206 26.54 -7.01 -35.57
CA ASP A 206 25.49 -8.03 -35.54
C ASP A 206 24.25 -7.54 -34.78
N ALA A 207 24.47 -6.83 -33.67
CA ALA A 207 23.38 -6.23 -32.90
C ALA A 207 22.63 -5.16 -33.72
N LEU A 208 23.37 -4.30 -34.43
CA LEU A 208 22.76 -3.30 -35.33
C LEU A 208 22.01 -3.94 -36.50
N LYS A 209 22.52 -5.05 -37.05
CA LYS A 209 21.81 -5.83 -38.07
C LYS A 209 20.49 -6.37 -37.51
N TYR A 210 20.51 -6.94 -36.30
CA TYR A 210 19.31 -7.46 -35.64
C TYR A 210 18.28 -6.36 -35.35
N ALA A 211 18.71 -5.20 -34.84
CA ALA A 211 17.82 -4.06 -34.56
C ALA A 211 17.15 -3.50 -35.84
N ARG A 212 17.83 -3.57 -36.99
CA ARG A 212 17.26 -3.17 -38.29
C ARG A 212 16.22 -4.17 -38.80
N THR A 213 16.36 -5.45 -38.47
CA THR A 213 15.41 -6.51 -38.86
C THR A 213 14.12 -6.46 -38.05
N TYR A 214 14.15 -5.95 -36.80
CA TYR A 214 12.98 -5.84 -35.93
C TYR A 214 12.70 -4.36 -35.56
N PRO A 215 11.98 -3.62 -36.43
CA PRO A 215 11.66 -2.20 -36.19
C PRO A 215 10.91 -1.94 -34.89
N SER A 216 10.18 -2.95 -34.37
CA SER A 216 9.44 -2.89 -33.10
C SER A 216 10.34 -2.55 -31.90
N LEU A 217 11.65 -2.78 -31.97
CA LEU A 217 12.60 -2.29 -30.96
C LEU A 217 12.70 -0.76 -30.89
N GLY A 218 12.56 -0.07 -32.03
CA GLY A 218 12.70 1.37 -32.16
C GLY A 218 11.45 2.16 -31.76
N PHE A 219 10.26 1.58 -31.90
CA PHE A 219 8.98 2.28 -31.72
C PHE A 219 8.69 2.73 -30.27
N LEU A 220 9.29 2.10 -29.25
CA LEU A 220 9.12 2.52 -27.84
C LEU A 220 10.18 3.51 -27.33
N SER A 221 11.13 3.90 -28.17
CA SER A 221 11.90 5.12 -27.93
C SER A 221 11.02 6.35 -28.14
N TYR A 222 9.99 6.25 -28.98
CA TYR A 222 9.13 7.37 -29.36
C TYR A 222 7.92 7.55 -28.41
N GLU A 223 7.42 6.46 -27.81
CA GLU A 223 6.24 6.50 -26.95
C GLU A 223 6.51 6.98 -25.51
N ARG A 224 7.78 7.08 -25.09
CA ARG A 224 8.14 7.73 -23.82
C ARG A 224 8.18 9.26 -23.90
N ASP A 225 8.27 9.82 -25.11
CA ASP A 225 8.36 11.28 -25.31
C ASP A 225 7.01 11.94 -25.62
N THR A 226 5.95 11.17 -25.91
CA THR A 226 4.63 11.72 -26.26
C THR A 226 3.62 11.77 -25.10
N LYS A 227 3.98 11.32 -23.89
CA LYS A 227 3.09 11.32 -22.71
C LYS A 227 3.49 12.29 -21.59
N THR A 228 4.38 13.25 -21.84
CA THR A 228 4.71 14.31 -20.87
C THR A 228 4.19 15.71 -21.24
N HIS A 229 3.48 15.87 -22.35
CA HIS A 229 2.87 17.15 -22.73
C HIS A 229 1.44 16.93 -23.24
N GLY A 230 0.48 17.06 -22.32
CA GLY A 230 -0.95 17.01 -22.58
C GLY A 230 -1.72 17.33 -21.30
#